data_AF-A0A847ACJ9-F1
#
_entry.id   AF-A0A847ACJ9-F1
#
_cell.length_a   1.000
_cell.length_b   1.000
_cell.length_c   1.000
_cell.angle_alpha   90.00
_cell.angle_beta   90.00
_cell.angle_gamma   90.00
#
_symmetry.space_group_name_H-M   'P 1'
#
loop_
_entity.id
_entity.type
_entity.pdbx_description
1 polymer ?
#
loop_
_entity_poly.entity_id
_entity_poly.type
_entity_poly.pdbx_seq_one_letter_code
_entity_poly.pdbx_strand_id
1 'polypeptide(L)'
;MKRTVVLILILAAVLVLTLSCGSQSIDVRELAMVRVTGADGFASLFAGTDKARIDFWLEQESARLEESDEKGFQRLFQREAVLSSLVFTPDKRAGLKNGDEVLIRIDYDRQLAKEAGLRFRNVRFKYKVEGLEEAVPIPIEQGVDLAFSGYDGQGRCSQVLSGDVDRFRQGFEFVFTQGSANLSNGDWVELKVIPDNLFLTSKGRIARETTLSFEVKGLPPMTEIDLFEDLVLIFDGVSDQGILSFDTTRLPADWVEGGPQEETPVRFTAVPSRGLSNGELVRVEAMVDAGWFAERGLKVEATTREYRVSGLKEYPRNLDGVDLMPLFKKIAPWLEKDMTSRLDMNYWNDDFKTGEPVSSWDYDHLTGVTRIFYGYNQANRARNFVAILYKTAVSGVCLDTVPYQSFYERGDQVESTLYLLYLIDEIMYDRPDVEDFREIKLVMHGDAELDVITEFKNRYGGDHVLIVDVAVPDQVVSGDAVSLPTP
;
A
#
# COMPACT_ATOMS: atom_id res chain seq x y z
N MET A 1 53.01 -7.56 -33.01
CA MET A 1 53.46 -6.16 -32.82
C MET A 1 53.93 -5.62 -34.16
N LYS A 2 53.06 -4.92 -34.88
CA LYS A 2 53.41 -4.22 -36.12
C LYS A 2 53.10 -2.74 -35.91
N ARG A 3 54.08 -1.94 -36.29
CA ARG A 3 54.26 -0.53 -35.96
C ARG A 3 53.10 0.30 -36.51
N THR A 4 52.51 1.13 -35.67
CA THR A 4 51.65 2.25 -36.08
C THR A 4 52.43 3.09 -37.08
N VAL A 5 52.09 3.00 -38.37
CA VAL A 5 52.69 3.86 -39.40
C VAL A 5 51.96 5.19 -39.33
N VAL A 6 52.52 6.08 -38.51
CA VAL A 6 52.18 7.49 -38.48
C VAL A 6 52.86 8.11 -39.71
N LEU A 7 52.12 8.26 -40.81
CA LEU A 7 52.64 8.87 -42.04
C LEU A 7 52.70 10.40 -41.85
N ILE A 8 53.81 10.90 -41.30
CA ILE A 8 54.11 12.34 -41.25
C ILE A 8 54.86 12.69 -42.53
N LEU A 9 54.17 13.30 -43.49
CA LEU A 9 54.78 13.89 -44.67
C LEU A 9 55.39 15.24 -44.30
N ILE A 10 56.67 15.25 -43.90
CA ILE A 10 57.47 16.48 -43.70
C ILE A 10 57.99 16.93 -45.06
N LEU A 11 57.30 17.86 -45.71
CA LEU A 11 57.79 18.53 -46.92
C LEU A 11 58.65 19.73 -46.49
N ALA A 12 59.98 19.56 -46.51
CA ALA A 12 60.93 20.65 -46.29
C ALA A 12 61.06 21.50 -47.56
N ALA A 13 60.28 22.58 -47.67
CA ALA A 13 60.44 23.59 -48.71
C ALA A 13 61.26 24.77 -48.18
N VAL A 14 62.46 24.95 -48.73
CA VAL A 14 63.35 26.09 -48.47
C VAL A 14 62.69 27.37 -49.00
N LEU A 15 62.24 28.23 -48.09
CA LEU A 15 61.62 29.52 -48.42
C LEU A 15 62.71 30.59 -48.57
N VAL A 16 63.11 30.87 -49.81
CA VAL A 16 63.92 32.06 -50.13
C VAL A 16 62.98 33.27 -50.12
N LEU A 17 63.15 34.20 -49.16
CA LEU A 17 62.43 35.47 -49.12
C LEU A 17 63.40 36.63 -49.40
N THR A 18 63.17 37.32 -50.51
CA THR A 18 63.76 38.62 -50.81
C THR A 18 63.08 39.72 -49.99
N LEU A 19 63.90 40.67 -49.54
CA LEU A 19 63.50 41.90 -48.85
C LEU A 19 62.57 42.74 -49.75
N SER A 20 61.31 42.87 -49.36
CA SER A 20 60.43 43.93 -49.83
C SER A 20 59.53 44.35 -48.68
N CYS A 21 59.45 45.66 -48.44
CA CYS A 21 58.53 46.28 -47.50
C CYS A 21 57.10 46.10 -48.03
N GLY A 22 56.52 44.93 -47.76
CA GLY A 22 55.20 44.50 -48.21
C GLY A 22 54.70 43.35 -47.34
N SER A 23 53.39 43.30 -47.10
CA SER A 23 52.72 42.29 -46.27
C SER A 23 53.17 40.86 -46.59
N GLN A 24 53.50 40.07 -45.57
CA GLN A 24 53.95 38.69 -45.71
C GLN A 24 52.76 37.77 -46.03
N SER A 25 52.82 37.07 -47.16
CA SER A 25 51.77 36.13 -47.56
C SER A 25 52.07 34.73 -47.04
N ILE A 26 51.22 34.20 -46.16
CA ILE A 26 51.33 32.87 -45.55
C ILE A 26 50.30 31.94 -46.18
N ASP A 27 50.72 30.73 -46.53
CA ASP A 27 49.84 29.65 -46.95
C ASP A 27 49.24 28.95 -45.72
N VAL A 28 47.95 29.14 -45.46
CA VAL A 28 47.32 28.64 -44.24
C VAL A 28 47.20 27.11 -44.23
N ARG A 29 47.25 26.49 -45.42
CA ARG A 29 47.28 25.03 -45.53
C ARG A 29 48.52 24.44 -44.86
N GLU A 30 49.65 25.14 -44.90
CA GLU A 30 50.88 24.68 -44.27
C GLU A 30 50.80 24.72 -42.75
N LEU A 31 49.92 25.54 -42.18
CA LEU A 31 49.67 25.65 -40.74
C LEU A 31 48.55 24.71 -40.25
N ALA A 32 48.00 23.88 -41.15
CA ALA A 32 46.92 22.97 -40.83
C ALA A 32 47.46 21.63 -40.31
N MET A 33 46.91 21.20 -39.18
CA MET A 33 47.03 19.84 -38.67
C MET A 33 45.76 19.07 -39.05
N VAL A 34 45.86 18.19 -40.04
CA VAL A 34 44.76 17.29 -40.43
C VAL A 34 45.09 15.87 -40.00
N ARG A 35 44.22 15.25 -39.21
CA ARG A 35 44.32 13.85 -38.79
C ARG A 35 43.03 13.14 -39.12
N VAL A 36 43.15 11.96 -39.73
CA VAL A 36 42.02 11.06 -39.96
C VAL A 36 42.24 9.81 -39.11
N THR A 37 41.22 9.38 -38.39
CA THR A 37 41.24 8.17 -37.54
C THR A 37 40.01 7.31 -37.81
N GLY A 38 40.15 5.99 -37.72
CA GLY A 38 39.08 5.02 -37.96
C GLY A 38 39.34 4.17 -39.20
N ALA A 39 38.29 3.47 -39.67
CA ALA A 39 38.34 2.56 -40.81
C ALA A 39 37.58 3.12 -42.01
N ASP A 40 37.81 2.51 -43.17
CA ASP A 40 37.19 2.91 -44.44
C ASP A 40 35.65 2.88 -44.35
N GLY A 41 34.98 4.01 -44.61
CA GLY A 41 33.52 4.17 -44.48
C GLY A 41 33.05 4.84 -43.18
N PHE A 42 33.94 4.96 -42.19
CA PHE A 42 33.58 5.33 -40.82
C PHE A 42 34.64 6.19 -40.13
N ALA A 43 35.60 6.70 -40.87
CA ALA A 43 36.65 7.51 -40.30
C ALA A 43 36.14 8.90 -39.90
N SER A 44 36.81 9.48 -38.91
CA SER A 44 36.59 10.85 -38.44
C SER A 44 37.80 11.71 -38.77
N LEU A 45 37.55 12.97 -39.13
CA LEU A 45 38.58 13.95 -39.47
C LEU A 45 38.63 15.06 -38.43
N PHE A 46 39.81 15.23 -37.86
CA PHE A 46 40.19 16.40 -37.10
C PHE A 46 41.00 17.34 -38.01
N ALA A 47 40.58 18.60 -38.06
CA ALA A 47 41.38 19.67 -38.64
C ALA A 47 41.51 20.79 -37.60
N GLY A 48 42.73 21.25 -37.41
CA GLY A 48 43.05 22.30 -36.46
C GLY A 48 44.38 22.94 -36.81
N THR A 49 44.88 23.76 -35.90
CA THR A 49 46.13 24.48 -36.06
C THR A 49 47.32 23.60 -35.68
N ASP A 50 48.34 23.54 -36.53
CA ASP A 50 49.63 22.95 -36.20
C ASP A 50 50.44 23.91 -35.33
N LYS A 51 50.18 23.84 -34.02
CA LYS A 51 50.81 24.74 -33.04
C LYS A 51 52.33 24.61 -33.04
N ALA A 52 52.88 23.41 -33.17
CA ALA A 52 54.34 23.21 -33.19
C ALA A 52 54.98 23.94 -34.38
N ARG A 53 54.29 23.95 -35.52
CA ARG A 53 54.77 24.67 -36.71
C ARG A 53 54.66 26.19 -36.57
N ILE A 54 53.62 26.68 -35.91
CA ILE A 54 53.49 28.10 -35.58
C ILE A 54 54.56 28.54 -34.59
N ASP A 55 54.75 27.79 -33.49
CA ASP A 55 55.73 28.10 -32.45
C ASP A 55 57.14 28.12 -33.06
N PHE A 56 57.50 27.12 -33.88
CA PHE A 56 58.77 27.09 -34.62
C PHE A 56 58.94 28.30 -35.54
N TRP A 57 57.87 28.72 -36.24
CA TRP A 57 57.90 29.88 -37.11
C TRP A 57 58.11 31.18 -36.31
N LEU A 58 57.41 31.34 -35.19
CA LEU A 58 57.53 32.49 -34.29
C LEU A 58 58.92 32.56 -33.65
N GLU A 59 59.49 31.43 -33.23
CA GLU A 59 60.86 31.34 -32.70
C GLU A 59 61.89 31.77 -33.75
N GLN A 60 61.74 31.33 -35.00
CA GLN A 60 62.62 31.77 -36.08
C GLN A 60 62.53 33.26 -36.38
N GLU A 61 61.35 33.87 -36.25
CA GLU A 61 61.19 35.31 -36.40
C GLU A 61 61.78 36.07 -35.19
N SER A 62 61.50 35.59 -33.97
CA SER A 62 62.08 36.10 -32.72
C SER A 62 63.61 36.15 -32.76
N ALA A 63 64.25 35.05 -33.19
CA ALA A 63 65.71 34.93 -33.25
C ALA A 63 66.40 35.91 -34.22
N ARG A 64 65.63 36.60 -35.08
CA ARG A 64 66.13 37.63 -36.01
C ARG A 64 66.02 39.05 -35.44
N LEU A 65 65.42 39.21 -34.27
CA LEU A 65 65.25 40.49 -33.60
C LEU A 65 66.38 40.72 -32.60
N GLU A 66 66.85 41.97 -32.51
CA GLU A 66 67.74 42.41 -31.43
C GLU A 66 66.91 42.71 -30.17
N GLU A 67 67.47 42.50 -28.98
CA GLU A 67 66.75 42.72 -27.70
C GLU A 67 66.17 44.13 -27.55
N SER A 68 66.77 45.12 -28.22
CA SER A 68 66.34 46.53 -28.20
C SER A 68 65.23 46.86 -29.21
N ASP A 69 64.80 45.92 -30.07
CA ASP A 69 63.76 46.12 -31.09
C ASP A 69 62.34 45.93 -30.53
N GLU A 70 61.91 46.86 -29.66
CA GLU A 70 60.58 46.86 -29.03
C GLU A 70 59.44 46.77 -30.07
N LYS A 71 59.60 47.43 -31.23
CA LYS A 71 58.60 47.42 -32.31
C LYS A 71 58.56 46.07 -33.03
N GLY A 72 59.70 45.40 -33.19
CA GLY A 72 59.81 44.04 -33.70
C GLY A 72 59.07 43.05 -32.82
N PHE A 73 59.31 43.09 -31.51
CA PHE A 73 58.60 42.23 -30.55
C PHE A 73 57.10 42.52 -30.47
N GLN A 74 56.67 43.78 -30.54
CA GLN A 74 55.26 44.13 -30.59
C GLN A 74 54.57 43.55 -31.84
N ARG A 75 55.24 43.58 -33.01
CA ARG A 75 54.74 42.96 -34.24
C ARG A 75 54.69 41.43 -34.14
N LEU A 76 55.69 40.81 -33.50
CA LEU A 76 55.72 39.37 -33.28
C LEU A 76 54.53 38.91 -32.43
N PHE A 77 54.24 39.62 -31.33
CA PHE A 77 53.08 39.34 -30.47
C PHE A 77 51.74 39.48 -31.24
N GLN A 78 51.61 40.50 -32.09
CA GLN A 78 50.44 40.65 -32.94
C GLN A 78 50.31 39.50 -33.95
N ARG A 79 51.42 39.04 -34.54
CA ARG A 79 51.44 37.90 -35.46
C ARG A 79 51.06 36.60 -34.76
N GLU A 80 51.56 36.36 -33.56
CA GLU A 80 51.17 35.22 -32.72
C GLU A 80 49.67 35.21 -32.44
N ALA A 81 49.09 36.36 -32.08
CA ALA A 81 47.65 36.49 -31.84
C ALA A 81 46.82 36.19 -33.10
N VAL A 82 47.26 36.64 -34.28
CA VAL A 82 46.60 36.32 -35.56
C VAL A 82 46.69 34.83 -35.89
N LEU A 83 47.87 34.23 -35.74
CA LEU A 83 48.09 32.81 -36.04
C LEU A 83 47.30 31.91 -35.07
N SER A 84 47.15 32.34 -33.83
CA SER A 84 46.30 31.67 -32.83
C SER A 84 44.81 31.82 -33.10
N SER A 85 44.38 32.80 -33.91
CA SER A 85 42.98 33.02 -34.28
C SER A 85 42.48 32.10 -35.41
N LEU A 86 43.36 31.29 -36.02
CA LEU A 86 43.01 30.40 -37.13
C LEU A 86 42.04 29.30 -36.66
N VAL A 87 40.86 29.22 -37.29
CA VAL A 87 39.87 28.18 -37.03
C VAL A 87 39.66 27.36 -38.29
N PHE A 88 39.93 26.06 -38.21
CA PHE A 88 39.78 25.11 -39.31
C PHE A 88 38.44 24.37 -39.21
N THR A 89 37.59 24.56 -40.22
CA THR A 89 36.24 24.00 -40.28
C THR A 89 36.09 23.09 -41.49
N PRO A 90 36.19 21.76 -41.32
CA PRO A 90 35.82 20.80 -42.35
C PRO A 90 34.29 20.75 -42.55
N ASP A 91 33.86 20.56 -43.79
CA ASP A 91 32.44 20.39 -44.16
C ASP A 91 31.88 19.01 -43.82
N LYS A 92 32.74 17.99 -43.70
CA LYS A 92 32.40 16.64 -43.24
C LYS A 92 33.41 16.17 -42.20
N ARG A 93 32.93 15.70 -41.05
CA ARG A 93 33.77 15.31 -39.88
C ARG A 93 33.78 13.82 -39.57
N ALA A 94 32.78 13.06 -40.01
CA ALA A 94 32.60 11.65 -39.68
C ALA A 94 32.04 10.87 -40.88
N GLY A 95 32.10 9.53 -40.82
CA GLY A 95 31.62 8.67 -41.90
C GLY A 95 32.45 8.81 -43.18
N LEU A 96 33.75 9.06 -43.04
CA LEU A 96 34.68 9.25 -44.15
C LEU A 96 35.21 7.91 -44.67
N LYS A 97 35.42 7.84 -45.98
CA LYS A 97 36.00 6.69 -46.68
C LYS A 97 37.19 7.09 -47.55
N ASN A 98 38.00 6.12 -47.94
CA ASN A 98 39.03 6.29 -48.95
C ASN A 98 38.41 6.89 -50.22
N GLY A 99 39.00 8.00 -50.69
CA GLY A 99 38.53 8.74 -51.85
C GLY A 99 37.54 9.88 -51.54
N ASP A 100 37.04 10.02 -50.31
CA ASP A 100 36.26 11.21 -49.93
C ASP A 100 37.14 12.47 -49.99
N GLU A 101 36.58 13.55 -50.56
CA GLU A 101 37.18 14.88 -50.52
C GLU A 101 36.47 15.74 -49.47
N VAL A 102 37.20 16.21 -48.46
CA VAL A 102 36.71 17.10 -47.41
C VAL A 102 37.18 18.52 -47.70
N LEU A 103 36.25 19.47 -47.79
CA LEU A 103 36.57 20.89 -47.92
C LEU A 103 36.80 21.51 -46.55
N ILE A 104 38.04 21.92 -46.29
CA ILE A 104 38.41 22.64 -45.06
C ILE A 104 38.39 24.13 -45.34
N ARG A 105 37.59 24.87 -44.58
CA ARG A 105 37.51 26.33 -44.60
C ARG A 105 38.24 26.89 -43.39
N ILE A 106 38.94 28.00 -43.59
CA ILE A 106 39.70 28.65 -42.53
C ILE A 106 39.15 30.05 -42.31
N ASP A 107 38.75 30.29 -41.07
CA ASP A 107 38.32 31.59 -40.57
C ASP A 107 39.39 32.15 -39.64
N TYR A 108 39.52 33.48 -39.63
CA TYR A 108 40.55 34.20 -38.89
C TYR A 108 40.15 35.67 -38.71
N ASP A 109 40.78 36.37 -37.77
CA ASP A 109 40.56 37.80 -37.59
C ASP A 109 41.28 38.60 -38.69
N ARG A 110 40.48 39.10 -39.65
CA ARG A 110 40.99 39.87 -40.80
C ARG A 110 41.54 41.23 -40.40
N GLN A 111 40.97 41.86 -39.36
CA GLN A 111 41.42 43.17 -38.90
C GLN A 111 42.78 43.01 -38.22
N LEU A 112 42.88 42.06 -37.30
CA LEU A 112 44.13 41.74 -36.61
C LEU A 112 45.22 41.30 -37.60
N ALA A 113 44.87 40.49 -38.61
CA ALA A 113 45.80 40.09 -39.66
C ALA A 113 46.34 41.29 -40.46
N LYS A 114 45.48 42.27 -40.78
CA LYS A 114 45.87 43.49 -41.49
C LYS A 114 46.80 44.36 -40.63
N GLU A 115 46.49 44.51 -39.34
CA GLU A 115 47.30 45.26 -38.37
C GLU A 115 48.68 44.61 -38.15
N ALA A 116 48.74 43.27 -38.11
CA ALA A 116 49.98 42.49 -38.02
C ALA A 116 50.77 42.39 -39.34
N GLY A 117 50.26 42.96 -40.44
CA GLY A 117 50.89 42.92 -41.76
C GLY A 117 50.90 41.54 -42.43
N LEU A 118 49.98 40.65 -42.04
CA LEU A 118 49.84 39.29 -42.56
C LEU A 118 48.76 39.21 -43.64
N ARG A 119 49.01 38.42 -44.68
CA ARG A 119 48.00 38.02 -45.67
C ARG A 119 47.94 36.51 -45.78
N PHE A 120 46.75 35.95 -45.74
CA PHE A 120 46.54 34.52 -45.85
C PHE A 120 46.04 34.13 -47.24
N ARG A 121 46.64 33.07 -47.81
CA ARG A 121 46.18 32.42 -49.04
C ARG A 121 45.77 30.97 -48.75
N ASN A 122 45.02 30.35 -49.65
CA ASN A 122 44.47 29.00 -49.49
C ASN A 122 43.59 28.82 -48.24
N VAL A 123 42.81 29.85 -47.90
CA VAL A 123 41.81 29.85 -46.81
C VAL A 123 40.65 28.87 -47.04
N ARG A 124 40.68 28.13 -48.14
CA ARG A 124 39.85 26.96 -48.44
C ARG A 124 40.71 25.97 -49.20
N PHE A 125 40.77 24.72 -48.75
CA PHE A 125 41.46 23.66 -49.48
C PHE A 125 40.74 22.32 -49.30
N LYS A 126 40.92 21.43 -50.29
CA LYS A 126 40.41 20.06 -50.22
C LYS A 126 41.47 19.13 -49.63
N TYR A 127 41.03 18.27 -48.72
CA TYR A 127 41.80 17.15 -48.20
C TYR A 127 41.19 15.86 -48.71
N LYS A 128 41.98 15.04 -49.39
CA LYS A 128 41.54 13.73 -49.87
C LYS A 128 41.87 12.69 -48.80
N VAL A 129 40.86 11.95 -48.36
CA VAL A 129 40.99 10.88 -47.37
C VAL A 129 41.57 9.65 -48.07
N GLU A 130 42.71 9.16 -47.59
CA GLU A 130 43.41 8.01 -48.14
C GLU A 130 44.11 7.22 -47.02
N GLY A 131 44.40 5.94 -47.27
CA GLY A 131 45.16 5.08 -46.36
C GLY A 131 44.38 4.51 -45.17
N LEU A 132 43.04 4.55 -45.22
CA LEU A 132 42.20 3.88 -44.21
C LEU A 132 42.17 2.37 -44.46
N GLU A 133 42.29 1.59 -43.39
CA GLU A 133 42.14 0.13 -43.45
C GLU A 133 40.66 -0.27 -43.54
N GLU A 134 40.37 -1.38 -44.22
CA GLU A 134 39.04 -1.99 -44.22
C GLU A 134 38.78 -2.69 -42.87
N ALA A 135 37.61 -2.45 -42.27
CA ALA A 135 37.16 -3.14 -41.06
C ALA A 135 35.95 -4.03 -41.38
N VAL A 136 35.84 -5.17 -40.70
CA VAL A 136 34.72 -6.10 -40.91
C VAL A 136 33.47 -5.57 -40.20
N PRO A 137 32.34 -5.35 -40.92
CA PRO A 137 31.10 -4.90 -40.31
C PRO A 137 30.50 -5.93 -39.35
N ILE A 138 30.00 -5.48 -38.20
CA ILE A 138 29.21 -6.27 -37.26
C ILE A 138 27.72 -6.04 -37.57
N PRO A 139 26.97 -7.08 -37.97
CA PRO A 139 25.52 -6.99 -38.14
C PRO A 139 24.83 -7.03 -36.77
N ILE A 140 24.51 -5.86 -36.20
CA ILE A 140 23.97 -5.74 -34.84
C ILE A 140 22.66 -6.53 -34.69
N GLU A 141 21.74 -6.41 -35.65
CA GLU A 141 20.45 -7.11 -35.67
C GLU A 141 20.54 -8.65 -35.62
N GLN A 142 21.70 -9.24 -35.92
CA GLN A 142 21.90 -10.70 -35.80
C GLN A 142 22.46 -11.10 -34.43
N GLY A 143 22.99 -10.14 -33.67
CA GLY A 143 23.69 -10.36 -32.41
C GLY A 143 22.96 -9.82 -31.18
N VAL A 144 21.75 -9.26 -31.35
CA VAL A 144 20.96 -8.67 -30.27
C VAL A 144 19.53 -9.22 -30.33
N ASP A 145 19.07 -9.78 -29.22
CA ASP A 145 17.69 -10.20 -29.00
C ASP A 145 17.23 -9.77 -27.59
N LEU A 146 15.93 -9.88 -27.30
CA LEU A 146 15.38 -9.63 -25.96
C LEU A 146 14.75 -10.88 -25.36
N ALA A 147 15.08 -11.13 -24.09
CA ALA A 147 14.36 -12.07 -23.25
C ALA A 147 13.36 -11.33 -22.36
N PHE A 148 12.10 -11.77 -22.39
CA PHE A 148 11.03 -11.26 -21.54
C PHE A 148 10.79 -12.18 -20.35
N SER A 149 10.57 -11.60 -19.18
CA SER A 149 10.28 -12.32 -17.93
C SER A 149 9.25 -11.59 -17.08
N GLY A 150 8.67 -12.27 -16.09
CA GLY A 150 7.56 -11.76 -15.29
C GLY A 150 6.21 -12.19 -15.85
N TYR A 151 5.16 -11.44 -15.54
CA TYR A 151 3.79 -11.71 -15.97
C TYR A 151 3.27 -10.61 -16.90
N ASP A 152 2.22 -10.90 -17.64
CA ASP A 152 1.56 -9.95 -18.54
C ASP A 152 1.07 -8.71 -17.77
N GLY A 153 1.54 -7.52 -18.14
CA GLY A 153 1.30 -6.24 -17.43
C GLY A 153 2.34 -5.89 -16.37
N GLN A 154 3.26 -6.82 -16.06
CA GLN A 154 4.36 -6.67 -15.09
C GLN A 154 5.68 -7.20 -15.67
N GLY A 155 5.74 -7.34 -17.00
CA GLY A 155 6.86 -7.90 -17.71
C GLY A 155 8.08 -6.99 -17.66
N ARG A 156 9.26 -7.61 -17.72
CA ARG A 156 10.55 -6.94 -17.86
C ARG A 156 11.29 -7.54 -19.04
N CYS A 157 12.13 -6.73 -19.67
CA CYS A 157 13.00 -7.20 -20.75
C CYS A 157 14.46 -7.15 -20.33
N SER A 158 15.25 -8.07 -20.86
CA SER A 158 16.69 -8.06 -20.75
C SER A 158 17.32 -8.42 -22.09
N GLN A 159 18.46 -7.81 -22.38
CA GLN A 159 19.18 -8.01 -23.62
C GLN A 159 19.96 -9.32 -23.62
N VAL A 160 19.76 -10.13 -24.66
CA VAL A 160 20.49 -11.36 -24.95
C VAL A 160 21.42 -11.06 -26.12
N LEU A 161 22.73 -11.12 -25.88
CA LEU A 161 23.73 -10.83 -26.89
C LEU A 161 24.34 -12.12 -27.43
N SER A 162 24.73 -12.11 -28.70
CA SER A 162 25.45 -13.22 -29.33
C SER A 162 26.47 -12.73 -30.37
N GLY A 163 27.31 -13.65 -30.85
CA GLY A 163 28.27 -13.38 -31.91
C GLY A 163 29.27 -12.27 -31.58
N ASP A 164 29.58 -11.44 -32.57
CA ASP A 164 30.55 -10.35 -32.41
C ASP A 164 30.03 -9.22 -31.50
N VAL A 165 28.69 -9.04 -31.37
CA VAL A 165 28.12 -8.05 -30.45
C VAL A 165 28.43 -8.43 -29.00
N ASP A 166 28.26 -9.69 -28.63
CA ASP A 166 28.61 -10.19 -27.29
C ASP A 166 30.14 -10.20 -27.07
N ARG A 167 30.89 -10.70 -28.06
CA ARG A 167 32.37 -10.75 -28.00
C ARG A 167 33.01 -9.38 -27.76
N PHE A 168 32.44 -8.34 -28.37
CA PHE A 168 32.91 -6.95 -28.24
C PHE A 168 31.95 -6.07 -27.44
N ARG A 169 31.24 -6.64 -26.45
CA ARG A 169 30.21 -5.94 -25.66
C ARG A 169 30.61 -4.56 -25.14
N GLN A 170 31.87 -4.37 -24.74
CA GLN A 170 32.37 -3.08 -24.25
C GLN A 170 32.39 -1.97 -25.32
N GLY A 171 32.34 -2.34 -26.60
CA GLY A 171 32.24 -1.42 -27.73
C GLY A 171 30.81 -1.04 -28.09
N PHE A 172 29.82 -1.38 -27.26
CA PHE A 172 28.41 -1.06 -27.49
C PHE A 172 27.77 -0.50 -26.24
N GLU A 173 27.07 0.62 -26.40
CA GLU A 173 26.12 1.15 -25.43
C GLU A 173 24.70 0.76 -25.86
N PHE A 174 23.89 0.33 -24.90
CA PHE A 174 22.53 -0.15 -25.12
C PHE A 174 21.57 0.70 -24.30
N VAL A 175 20.64 1.36 -24.98
CA VAL A 175 19.70 2.31 -24.37
C VAL A 175 18.28 1.92 -24.76
N PHE A 176 17.47 1.52 -23.79
CA PHE A 176 16.04 1.35 -24.01
C PHE A 176 15.40 2.73 -24.18
N THR A 177 14.92 3.03 -25.38
CA THR A 177 14.27 4.30 -25.72
C THR A 177 12.78 4.26 -25.45
N GLN A 178 12.18 3.06 -25.50
CA GLN A 178 10.78 2.81 -25.19
C GLN A 178 10.61 1.41 -24.61
N GLY A 179 9.84 1.30 -23.52
CA GLY A 179 9.46 0.02 -22.91
C GLY A 179 10.62 -0.71 -22.23
N SER A 180 10.64 -0.75 -20.90
CA SER A 180 11.66 -1.52 -20.15
C SER A 180 11.12 -2.23 -18.91
N ALA A 181 9.90 -1.88 -18.47
CA ALA A 181 9.22 -2.47 -17.33
C ALA A 181 7.70 -2.35 -17.51
N ASN A 182 6.94 -3.09 -16.70
CA ASN A 182 5.48 -3.17 -16.76
C ASN A 182 4.95 -3.55 -18.16
N LEU A 183 5.70 -4.43 -18.84
CA LEU A 183 5.41 -4.86 -20.21
C LEU A 183 4.27 -5.88 -20.25
N SER A 184 3.46 -5.80 -21.30
CA SER A 184 2.38 -6.72 -21.64
C SER A 184 2.63 -7.41 -22.98
N ASN A 185 2.03 -8.57 -23.22
CA ASN A 185 2.06 -9.20 -24.53
C ASN A 185 1.43 -8.28 -25.59
N GLY A 186 2.14 -8.05 -26.69
CA GLY A 186 1.75 -7.12 -27.74
C GLY A 186 2.30 -5.69 -27.59
N ASP A 187 2.94 -5.37 -26.46
CA ASP A 187 3.73 -4.15 -26.32
C ASP A 187 4.96 -4.19 -27.24
N TRP A 188 5.52 -3.02 -27.52
CA TRP A 188 6.74 -2.86 -28.29
C TRP A 188 7.85 -2.24 -27.45
N VAL A 189 9.04 -2.84 -27.51
CA VAL A 189 10.27 -2.36 -26.88
C VAL A 189 11.23 -1.87 -27.96
N GLU A 190 11.77 -0.66 -27.78
CA GLU A 190 12.80 -0.11 -28.64
C GLU A 190 14.14 -0.05 -27.92
N LEU A 191 15.15 -0.67 -28.53
CA LEU A 191 16.53 -0.70 -28.05
C LEU A 191 17.45 0.01 -29.04
N LYS A 192 17.97 1.15 -28.62
CA LYS A 192 18.99 1.89 -29.35
C LYS A 192 20.37 1.31 -29.02
N VAL A 193 21.13 0.95 -30.06
CA VAL A 193 22.49 0.39 -29.95
C VAL A 193 23.48 1.37 -30.54
N ILE A 194 24.39 1.88 -29.72
CA ILE A 194 25.37 2.92 -30.07
C ILE A 194 26.77 2.29 -30.03
N PRO A 195 27.44 2.11 -31.17
CA PRO A 195 28.77 1.52 -31.21
C PRO A 195 29.89 2.54 -30.93
N ASP A 196 30.84 2.18 -30.08
CA ASP A 196 32.13 2.86 -29.97
C ASP A 196 33.08 2.36 -31.07
N ASN A 197 33.00 3.01 -32.24
CA ASN A 197 33.84 2.66 -33.38
C ASN A 197 35.34 2.99 -33.17
N LEU A 198 35.71 3.78 -32.17
CA LEU A 198 37.14 3.94 -31.82
C LEU A 198 37.66 2.63 -31.21
N PHE A 199 36.90 2.03 -30.31
CA PHE A 199 37.22 0.73 -29.73
C PHE A 199 37.13 -0.40 -30.78
N LEU A 200 36.03 -0.49 -31.53
CA LEU A 200 35.79 -1.60 -32.46
C LEU A 200 36.83 -1.64 -33.59
N THR A 201 37.24 -0.49 -34.13
CA THR A 201 38.25 -0.43 -35.20
C THR A 201 39.62 -0.91 -34.72
N SER A 202 39.97 -0.70 -33.44
CA SER A 202 41.19 -1.28 -32.83
C SER A 202 41.19 -2.82 -32.84
N LYS A 203 40.03 -3.44 -33.03
CA LYS A 203 39.83 -4.89 -33.15
C LYS A 203 39.55 -5.35 -34.58
N GLY A 204 39.70 -4.47 -35.57
CA GLY A 204 39.39 -4.77 -36.98
C GLY A 204 37.89 -4.96 -37.24
N ARG A 205 37.05 -4.31 -36.44
CA ARG A 205 35.58 -4.36 -36.54
C ARG A 205 34.98 -2.98 -36.69
N ILE A 206 33.74 -2.93 -37.16
CA ILE A 206 32.98 -1.69 -37.28
C ILE A 206 31.48 -1.94 -37.20
N ALA A 207 30.72 -0.98 -36.67
CA ALA A 207 29.26 -1.09 -36.63
C ALA A 207 28.58 0.26 -36.86
N ARG A 208 27.31 0.22 -37.25
CA ARG A 208 26.46 1.41 -37.38
C ARG A 208 25.53 1.51 -36.18
N GLU A 209 25.31 2.72 -35.70
CA GLU A 209 24.23 2.98 -34.75
C GLU A 209 22.89 2.56 -35.36
N THR A 210 22.07 1.86 -34.59
CA THR A 210 20.77 1.35 -35.02
C THR A 210 19.77 1.38 -33.88
N THR A 211 18.49 1.25 -34.19
CA THR A 211 17.41 1.07 -33.22
C THR A 211 16.64 -0.17 -33.62
N LEU A 212 16.56 -1.13 -32.70
CA LEU A 212 15.86 -2.40 -32.88
C LEU A 212 14.53 -2.33 -32.17
N SER A 213 13.49 -2.90 -32.78
CA SER A 213 12.13 -2.92 -32.23
C SER A 213 11.68 -4.37 -32.05
N PHE A 214 11.23 -4.70 -30.85
CA PHE A 214 10.85 -6.06 -30.46
C PHE A 214 9.42 -6.06 -29.92
N GLU A 215 8.61 -6.99 -30.43
CA GLU A 215 7.27 -7.25 -29.89
C GLU A 215 7.39 -8.15 -28.66
N VAL A 216 6.77 -7.73 -27.55
CA VAL A 216 6.74 -8.49 -26.30
C VAL A 216 5.81 -9.69 -26.46
N LYS A 217 6.34 -10.90 -26.23
CA LYS A 217 5.59 -12.16 -26.32
C LYS A 217 6.02 -13.13 -25.23
N GLY A 218 5.10 -14.05 -24.90
CA GLY A 218 5.37 -15.20 -24.05
C GLY A 218 5.32 -14.88 -22.55
N LEU A 219 4.80 -13.72 -22.15
CA LEU A 219 4.51 -13.44 -20.74
C LEU A 219 3.26 -14.23 -20.32
N PRO A 220 3.31 -15.03 -19.25
CA PRO A 220 2.13 -15.69 -18.71
C PRO A 220 1.11 -14.66 -18.17
N PRO A 221 -0.20 -14.89 -18.31
CA PRO A 221 -1.21 -14.04 -17.69
C PRO A 221 -1.17 -14.18 -16.17
N MET A 222 -1.62 -13.13 -15.46
CA MET A 222 -1.86 -13.19 -14.02
C MET A 222 -3.20 -13.86 -13.70
N THR A 223 -3.25 -14.58 -12.59
CA THR A 223 -4.48 -15.18 -12.05
C THR A 223 -5.25 -14.12 -11.26
N GLU A 224 -6.52 -13.92 -11.60
CA GLU A 224 -7.40 -13.01 -10.88
C GLU A 224 -7.86 -13.65 -9.55
N ILE A 225 -7.87 -12.85 -8.48
CA ILE A 225 -8.25 -13.29 -7.13
C ILE A 225 -9.25 -12.32 -6.48
N ASP A 226 -10.23 -12.89 -5.78
CA ASP A 226 -11.17 -12.16 -4.94
C ASP A 226 -10.76 -12.26 -3.47
N LEU A 227 -10.27 -11.16 -2.90
CA LEU A 227 -9.84 -11.09 -1.50
C LEU A 227 -10.99 -11.25 -0.49
N PHE A 228 -12.23 -11.13 -0.94
CA PHE A 228 -13.41 -11.11 -0.10
C PHE A 228 -14.18 -12.42 -0.10
N GLU A 229 -13.79 -13.40 -0.92
CA GLU A 229 -14.47 -14.70 -1.02
C GLU A 229 -14.39 -15.47 0.30
N ASP A 230 -13.20 -15.52 0.90
CA ASP A 230 -12.94 -16.24 2.16
C ASP A 230 -12.91 -15.33 3.40
N LEU A 231 -13.14 -14.02 3.24
CA LEU A 231 -13.18 -13.08 4.37
C LEU A 231 -14.46 -13.27 5.18
N VAL A 232 -14.32 -13.61 6.47
CA VAL A 232 -15.45 -13.75 7.40
C VAL A 232 -15.60 -12.47 8.22
N LEU A 233 -16.80 -11.88 8.17
CA LEU A 233 -17.18 -10.75 9.01
C LEU A 233 -17.88 -11.27 10.26
N ILE A 234 -17.45 -10.80 11.42
CA ILE A 234 -18.08 -11.11 12.71
C ILE A 234 -18.72 -9.83 13.23
N PHE A 235 -20.05 -9.84 13.33
CA PHE A 235 -20.82 -8.79 13.98
C PHE A 235 -21.13 -9.25 15.41
N ASP A 236 -20.74 -8.44 16.39
CA ASP A 236 -20.94 -8.75 17.81
C ASP A 236 -21.57 -7.57 18.56
N GLY A 237 -22.28 -7.88 19.64
CA GLY A 237 -22.98 -6.93 20.49
C GLY A 237 -24.45 -6.73 20.12
N VAL A 238 -24.97 -5.55 20.50
CA VAL A 238 -26.38 -5.19 20.36
C VAL A 238 -26.54 -4.18 19.24
N SER A 239 -27.62 -4.26 18.46
CA SER A 239 -27.98 -3.28 17.45
C SER A 239 -27.95 -1.86 18.02
N ASP A 240 -27.41 -0.94 17.23
CA ASP A 240 -27.06 0.45 17.56
C ASP A 240 -25.73 0.61 18.33
N GLN A 241 -25.14 -0.49 18.82
CA GLN A 241 -23.85 -0.54 19.51
C GLN A 241 -22.92 -1.62 18.94
N GLY A 242 -23.33 -2.27 17.85
CA GLY A 242 -22.62 -3.43 17.30
C GLY A 242 -21.21 -3.06 16.83
N ILE A 243 -20.32 -4.04 16.90
CA ILE A 243 -18.95 -3.93 16.41
C ILE A 243 -18.73 -4.94 15.29
N LEU A 244 -17.86 -4.58 14.35
CA LEU A 244 -17.38 -5.48 13.31
C LEU A 244 -15.92 -5.84 13.57
N SER A 245 -15.63 -7.14 13.52
CA SER A 245 -14.27 -7.69 13.44
C SER A 245 -14.16 -8.63 12.24
N PHE A 246 -12.91 -8.93 11.85
CA PHE A 246 -12.62 -9.84 10.75
C PHE A 246 -12.01 -11.12 11.29
N ASP A 247 -12.47 -12.25 10.78
CA ASP A 247 -11.77 -13.52 10.87
C ASP A 247 -11.06 -13.78 9.54
N THR A 248 -9.74 -13.69 9.57
CA THR A 248 -8.86 -13.87 8.42
C THR A 248 -8.28 -15.27 8.34
N THR A 249 -8.69 -16.21 9.20
CA THR A 249 -8.11 -17.56 9.26
C THR A 249 -8.38 -18.42 8.03
N ARG A 250 -9.36 -18.04 7.21
CA ARG A 250 -9.67 -18.69 5.93
C ARG A 250 -8.86 -18.14 4.75
N LEU A 251 -8.19 -17.00 4.93
CA LEU A 251 -7.29 -16.45 3.92
C LEU A 251 -5.93 -17.17 3.96
N PRO A 252 -5.18 -17.19 2.85
CA PRO A 252 -3.81 -17.69 2.85
C PRO A 252 -2.96 -16.96 3.89
N ALA A 253 -2.27 -17.72 4.75
CA ALA A 253 -1.53 -17.17 5.88
C ALA A 253 -0.45 -16.17 5.43
N ASP A 254 0.20 -16.40 4.30
CA ASP A 254 1.20 -15.49 3.73
C ASP A 254 0.63 -14.14 3.26
N TRP A 255 -0.69 -13.97 3.20
CA TRP A 255 -1.34 -12.69 2.89
C TRP A 255 -1.58 -11.82 4.13
N VAL A 256 -1.83 -12.46 5.27
CA VAL A 256 -2.39 -11.81 6.47
C VAL A 256 -1.57 -12.00 7.74
N GLU A 257 -0.59 -12.91 7.75
CA GLU A 257 0.34 -13.12 8.86
C GLU A 257 1.73 -12.59 8.47
N GLY A 258 2.16 -11.53 9.16
CA GLY A 258 3.48 -10.92 8.97
C GLY A 258 4.42 -11.30 10.11
N GLY A 259 5.72 -11.39 9.82
CA GLY A 259 6.73 -11.43 10.88
C GLY A 259 6.71 -10.15 11.75
N PRO A 260 7.41 -10.12 12.89
CA PRO A 260 7.41 -8.98 13.83
C PRO A 260 7.84 -7.62 13.22
N GLN A 261 8.40 -7.62 12.01
CA GLN A 261 8.87 -6.45 11.27
C GLN A 261 8.38 -6.40 9.81
N GLU A 262 7.49 -7.29 9.39
CA GLU A 262 6.97 -7.32 8.01
C GLU A 262 5.54 -6.81 7.98
N GLU A 263 5.26 -5.84 7.10
CA GLU A 263 3.89 -5.46 6.80
C GLU A 263 3.20 -6.59 6.04
N THR A 264 1.97 -6.92 6.44
CA THR A 264 1.19 -7.96 5.76
C THR A 264 0.76 -7.48 4.37
N PRO A 265 0.81 -8.36 3.34
CA PRO A 265 0.37 -8.00 1.99
C PRO A 265 -1.08 -7.53 1.90
N VAL A 266 -1.94 -7.97 2.82
CA VAL A 266 -3.34 -7.57 2.90
C VAL A 266 -3.70 -7.14 4.32
N ARG A 267 -4.45 -6.05 4.43
CA ARG A 267 -5.15 -5.62 5.66
C ARG A 267 -6.56 -5.16 5.33
N PHE A 268 -7.53 -5.52 6.16
CA PHE A 268 -8.92 -5.11 5.99
C PHE A 268 -9.32 -4.03 7.00
N THR A 269 -10.13 -3.10 6.53
CA THR A 269 -10.77 -2.07 7.35
C THR A 269 -12.24 -1.96 6.97
N ALA A 270 -13.05 -1.36 7.84
CA ALA A 270 -14.46 -1.17 7.57
C ALA A 270 -14.95 0.19 8.05
N VAL A 271 -15.90 0.75 7.31
CA VAL A 271 -16.56 2.02 7.62
C VAL A 271 -18.08 1.88 7.41
N PRO A 272 -18.91 2.06 8.47
CA PRO A 272 -18.54 2.12 9.88
C PRO A 272 -18.08 0.76 10.43
N SER A 273 -17.35 0.73 11.56
CA SER A 273 -16.92 -0.52 12.23
C SER A 273 -17.48 -0.68 13.65
N ARG A 274 -18.21 0.33 14.15
CA ARG A 274 -18.81 0.37 15.49
C ARG A 274 -20.12 1.15 15.44
N GLY A 275 -20.98 0.95 16.45
CA GLY A 275 -22.30 1.57 16.49
C GLY A 275 -23.25 0.98 15.46
N LEU A 276 -22.99 -0.26 15.04
CA LEU A 276 -23.66 -0.90 13.93
C LEU A 276 -25.08 -1.33 14.31
N SER A 277 -25.99 -1.25 13.35
CA SER A 277 -27.38 -1.69 13.49
C SER A 277 -27.72 -2.80 12.51
N ASN A 278 -28.60 -3.74 12.90
CA ASN A 278 -29.10 -4.75 11.95
C ASN A 278 -29.76 -4.06 10.74
N GLY A 279 -29.40 -4.52 9.53
CA GLY A 279 -29.88 -3.96 8.27
C GLY A 279 -29.06 -2.79 7.73
N GLU A 280 -28.12 -2.23 8.48
CA GLU A 280 -27.18 -1.21 7.99
C GLU A 280 -26.21 -1.79 6.95
N LEU A 281 -25.67 -0.95 6.07
CA LEU A 281 -24.60 -1.31 5.15
C LEU A 281 -23.26 -0.85 5.71
N VAL A 282 -22.27 -1.75 5.68
CA VAL A 282 -20.87 -1.45 5.98
C VAL A 282 -20.03 -1.64 4.73
N ARG A 283 -19.12 -0.70 4.47
CA ARG A 283 -18.13 -0.82 3.40
C ARG A 283 -16.83 -1.37 3.97
N VAL A 284 -16.39 -2.51 3.46
CA VAL A 284 -15.08 -3.11 3.77
C VAL A 284 -14.09 -2.71 2.69
N GLU A 285 -12.91 -2.27 3.10
CA GLU A 285 -11.80 -1.91 2.21
C GLU A 285 -10.56 -2.76 2.53
N ALA A 286 -9.94 -3.32 1.49
CA ALA A 286 -8.69 -4.06 1.55
C ALA A 286 -7.52 -3.16 1.11
N MET A 287 -6.55 -2.99 2.00
CA MET A 287 -5.26 -2.38 1.71
C MET A 287 -4.32 -3.49 1.22
N VAL A 288 -3.79 -3.34 0.01
CA VAL A 288 -3.09 -4.41 -0.71
C VAL A 288 -1.71 -3.95 -1.17
N ASP A 289 -0.67 -4.77 -0.95
CA ASP A 289 0.62 -4.64 -1.65
C ASP A 289 0.52 -5.27 -3.05
N ALA A 290 0.15 -4.44 -4.03
CA ALA A 290 0.01 -4.89 -5.42
C ALA A 290 1.31 -5.46 -6.01
N GLY A 291 2.49 -5.02 -5.54
CA GLY A 291 3.78 -5.54 -6.00
C GLY A 291 4.01 -6.98 -5.55
N TRP A 292 3.69 -7.26 -4.27
CA TRP A 292 3.81 -8.61 -3.70
C TRP A 292 2.96 -9.64 -4.45
N PHE A 293 1.72 -9.28 -4.81
CA PHE A 293 0.81 -10.14 -5.58
C PHE A 293 1.28 -10.29 -7.04
N ALA A 294 1.70 -9.19 -7.68
CA ALA A 294 2.20 -9.19 -9.05
C ALA A 294 3.42 -10.10 -9.23
N GLU A 295 4.37 -10.09 -8.29
CA GLU A 295 5.55 -10.97 -8.32
C GLU A 295 5.19 -12.46 -8.24
N ARG A 296 4.01 -12.79 -7.69
CA ARG A 296 3.45 -14.14 -7.60
C ARG A 296 2.47 -14.47 -8.72
N GLY A 297 2.30 -13.57 -9.69
CA GLY A 297 1.39 -13.78 -10.81
C GLY A 297 -0.08 -13.66 -10.43
N LEU A 298 -0.39 -12.90 -9.38
CA LEU A 298 -1.74 -12.69 -8.88
C LEU A 298 -2.18 -11.25 -9.13
N LYS A 299 -3.45 -11.07 -9.49
CA LYS A 299 -4.08 -9.77 -9.71
C LYS A 299 -5.36 -9.68 -8.88
N VAL A 300 -5.42 -8.70 -7.98
CA VAL A 300 -6.60 -8.46 -7.16
C VAL A 300 -7.71 -7.82 -7.99
N GLU A 301 -8.90 -8.43 -7.99
CA GLU A 301 -10.06 -7.95 -8.76
C GLU A 301 -10.67 -6.68 -8.18
N ALA A 302 -10.89 -6.68 -6.86
CA ALA A 302 -11.54 -5.61 -6.14
C ALA A 302 -10.87 -5.39 -4.78
N THR A 303 -10.82 -4.14 -4.36
CA THR A 303 -10.30 -3.74 -3.04
C THR A 303 -11.39 -3.25 -2.11
N THR A 304 -12.66 -3.26 -2.54
CA THR A 304 -13.78 -2.81 -1.70
C THR A 304 -15.04 -3.63 -1.93
N ARG A 305 -15.81 -3.93 -0.87
CA ARG A 305 -17.10 -4.63 -0.92
C ARG A 305 -18.05 -4.12 0.17
N GLU A 306 -19.35 -4.09 -0.12
CA GLU A 306 -20.39 -3.73 0.84
C GLU A 306 -21.06 -4.97 1.42
N TYR A 307 -21.36 -4.93 2.72
CA TYR A 307 -22.03 -6.00 3.45
C TYR A 307 -23.20 -5.44 4.25
N ARG A 308 -24.28 -6.21 4.37
CA ARG A 308 -25.39 -5.87 5.25
C ARG A 308 -25.15 -6.48 6.63
N VAL A 309 -25.23 -5.64 7.66
CA VAL A 309 -25.11 -6.06 9.06
C VAL A 309 -26.33 -6.91 9.43
N SER A 310 -26.08 -8.06 10.05
CA SER A 310 -27.13 -8.96 10.56
C SER A 310 -26.59 -9.79 11.71
N GLY A 311 -27.49 -10.26 12.58
CA GLY A 311 -27.14 -11.16 13.69
C GLY A 311 -26.70 -10.44 14.98
N LEU A 312 -26.82 -9.10 15.05
CA LEU A 312 -26.69 -8.38 16.31
C LEU A 312 -27.93 -8.62 17.17
N LYS A 313 -27.73 -8.66 18.49
CA LYS A 313 -28.83 -8.72 19.47
C LYS A 313 -29.71 -7.47 19.40
N GLU A 314 -30.94 -7.56 19.88
CA GLU A 314 -31.83 -6.41 19.97
C GLU A 314 -32.47 -6.27 21.36
N TYR A 315 -32.75 -5.03 21.74
CA TYR A 315 -33.65 -4.73 22.85
C TYR A 315 -35.12 -4.78 22.38
N PRO A 316 -36.01 -5.51 23.08
CA PRO A 316 -37.41 -5.63 22.67
C PRO A 316 -38.15 -4.31 22.63
N ARG A 317 -39.13 -4.26 21.74
CA ARG A 317 -40.12 -3.18 21.72
C ARG A 317 -41.38 -3.60 22.46
N ASN A 318 -41.69 -4.89 22.41
CA ASN A 318 -42.70 -5.58 23.18
C ASN A 318 -42.26 -7.05 23.32
N LEU A 319 -43.06 -7.83 24.02
CA LEU A 319 -42.88 -9.28 24.17
C LEU A 319 -44.02 -10.07 23.51
N ASP A 320 -44.71 -9.44 22.55
CA ASP A 320 -45.83 -10.08 21.84
C ASP A 320 -45.29 -11.18 20.93
N GLY A 321 -45.70 -12.43 21.18
CA GLY A 321 -45.24 -13.60 20.42
C GLY A 321 -43.80 -14.00 20.68
N VAL A 322 -43.19 -13.50 21.76
CA VAL A 322 -41.84 -13.85 22.21
C VAL A 322 -41.92 -15.00 23.21
N ASP A 323 -41.08 -16.03 23.04
CA ASP A 323 -41.01 -17.14 23.99
C ASP A 323 -40.18 -16.72 25.21
N LEU A 324 -40.80 -16.74 26.40
CA LEU A 324 -40.16 -16.42 27.67
C LEU A 324 -39.62 -17.66 28.39
N MET A 325 -39.91 -18.87 27.93
CA MET A 325 -39.44 -20.09 28.58
C MET A 325 -37.91 -20.20 28.67
N PRO A 326 -37.13 -19.78 27.66
CA PRO A 326 -35.66 -19.70 27.78
C PRO A 326 -35.22 -18.80 28.94
N LEU A 327 -35.87 -17.62 29.11
CA LEU A 327 -35.61 -16.71 30.22
C LEU A 327 -35.90 -17.39 31.57
N PHE A 328 -37.08 -18.01 31.71
CA PHE A 328 -37.47 -18.72 32.93
C PHE A 328 -36.48 -19.83 33.29
N LYS A 329 -36.07 -20.63 32.31
CA LYS A 329 -35.07 -21.70 32.50
C LYS A 329 -33.73 -21.14 32.99
N LYS A 330 -33.29 -20.00 32.43
CA LYS A 330 -32.01 -19.37 32.79
C LYS A 330 -32.02 -18.75 34.20
N ILE A 331 -33.15 -18.17 34.64
CA ILE A 331 -33.24 -17.52 35.96
C ILE A 331 -33.60 -18.47 37.10
N ALA A 332 -34.19 -19.64 36.81
CA ALA A 332 -34.73 -20.56 37.83
C ALA A 332 -33.73 -20.90 38.96
N PRO A 333 -32.45 -21.27 38.71
CA PRO A 333 -31.53 -21.62 39.79
C PRO A 333 -31.22 -20.46 40.75
N TRP A 334 -31.18 -19.23 40.22
CA TRP A 334 -30.97 -18.04 41.04
C TRP A 334 -32.21 -17.75 41.87
N LEU A 335 -33.39 -17.87 41.25
CA LEU A 335 -34.67 -17.61 41.89
C LEU A 335 -34.95 -18.58 43.04
N GLU A 336 -34.75 -19.88 42.82
CA GLU A 336 -34.92 -20.92 43.84
C GLU A 336 -34.10 -20.61 45.10
N LYS A 337 -32.84 -20.24 44.91
CA LYS A 337 -31.93 -19.91 46.00
C LYS A 337 -32.38 -18.66 46.77
N ASP A 338 -32.74 -17.59 46.06
CA ASP A 338 -33.21 -16.35 46.69
C ASP A 338 -34.52 -16.57 47.44
N MET A 339 -35.47 -17.28 46.85
CA MET A 339 -36.76 -17.60 47.48
C MET A 339 -36.58 -18.45 48.73
N THR A 340 -35.79 -19.53 48.67
CA THR A 340 -35.50 -20.39 49.83
C THR A 340 -34.89 -19.57 50.97
N SER A 341 -33.88 -18.74 50.65
CA SER A 341 -33.25 -17.88 51.64
C SER A 341 -34.25 -16.91 52.31
N ARG A 342 -35.27 -16.44 51.59
CA ARG A 342 -36.30 -15.55 52.17
C ARG A 342 -37.27 -16.29 53.07
N LEU A 343 -37.66 -17.50 52.67
CA LEU A 343 -38.53 -18.35 53.48
C LEU A 343 -37.85 -18.74 54.79
N ASP A 344 -36.56 -19.07 54.75
CA ASP A 344 -35.72 -19.35 55.93
C ASP A 344 -35.52 -18.11 56.82
N MET A 345 -35.62 -16.92 56.25
CA MET A 345 -35.59 -15.64 56.97
C MET A 345 -36.97 -15.18 57.46
N ASN A 346 -37.98 -16.06 57.40
CA ASN A 346 -39.35 -15.82 57.86
C ASN A 346 -40.10 -14.70 57.13
N TYR A 347 -39.71 -14.34 55.89
CA TYR A 347 -40.36 -13.25 55.11
C TYR A 347 -41.88 -13.43 54.88
N TRP A 348 -42.40 -14.63 55.14
CA TRP A 348 -43.80 -15.02 54.93
C TRP A 348 -44.66 -14.93 56.20
N ASN A 349 -44.09 -14.61 57.37
CA ASN A 349 -44.81 -14.48 58.64
C ASN A 349 -44.35 -13.24 59.43
N ASP A 350 -44.91 -13.00 60.61
CA ASP A 350 -44.65 -11.79 61.41
C ASP A 350 -43.27 -11.78 62.12
N ASP A 351 -42.53 -12.89 62.08
CA ASP A 351 -41.22 -13.06 62.71
C ASP A 351 -40.03 -12.77 61.79
N PHE A 352 -40.23 -11.98 60.74
CA PHE A 352 -39.12 -11.55 59.87
C PHE A 352 -38.32 -10.40 60.50
N LYS A 353 -36.99 -10.55 60.57
CA LYS A 353 -36.07 -9.49 61.00
C LYS A 353 -34.82 -9.45 60.12
N THR A 354 -34.24 -8.28 59.96
CA THR A 354 -32.97 -8.11 59.23
C THR A 354 -31.83 -8.73 60.04
N GLY A 355 -31.36 -9.92 59.64
CA GLY A 355 -30.12 -10.50 60.13
C GLY A 355 -30.23 -11.96 60.57
N GLU A 356 -31.25 -12.34 61.34
CA GLU A 356 -31.46 -13.71 61.83
C GLU A 356 -32.96 -13.99 62.06
N PRO A 357 -33.47 -15.17 61.69
CA PRO A 357 -34.85 -15.55 61.99
C PRO A 357 -35.04 -15.78 63.49
N VAL A 358 -36.15 -15.28 64.07
CA VAL A 358 -36.46 -15.43 65.50
C VAL A 358 -37.40 -16.60 65.81
N SER A 359 -37.76 -17.36 64.79
CA SER A 359 -38.47 -18.64 64.89
C SER A 359 -38.01 -19.57 63.76
N SER A 360 -38.05 -20.87 64.02
CA SER A 360 -37.74 -21.91 63.03
C SER A 360 -39.00 -22.72 62.71
N TRP A 361 -39.12 -23.13 61.46
CA TRP A 361 -40.35 -23.68 60.92
C TRP A 361 -40.08 -24.93 60.10
N ASP A 362 -40.97 -25.91 60.21
CA ASP A 362 -41.14 -26.97 59.22
C ASP A 362 -42.24 -26.47 58.28
N TYR A 363 -41.90 -26.19 57.02
CA TYR A 363 -42.81 -25.54 56.09
C TYR A 363 -42.78 -26.19 54.71
N ASP A 364 -43.96 -26.22 54.08
CA ASP A 364 -44.13 -26.53 52.68
C ASP A 364 -44.59 -25.26 51.96
N HIS A 365 -44.22 -25.13 50.67
CA HIS A 365 -44.65 -24.00 49.87
C HIS A 365 -44.95 -24.38 48.42
N LEU A 366 -45.86 -23.61 47.82
CA LEU A 366 -46.23 -23.69 46.41
C LEU A 366 -46.05 -22.32 45.77
N THR A 367 -45.20 -22.27 44.73
CA THR A 367 -44.85 -21.02 44.03
C THR A 367 -45.33 -21.07 42.59
N GLY A 368 -45.88 -19.96 42.10
CA GLY A 368 -46.08 -19.76 40.67
C GLY A 368 -46.20 -18.29 40.28
N VAL A 369 -46.14 -18.01 38.99
CA VAL A 369 -46.24 -16.65 38.43
C VAL A 369 -47.71 -16.25 38.34
N THR A 370 -48.04 -15.06 38.83
CA THR A 370 -49.39 -14.49 38.68
C THR A 370 -49.44 -13.40 37.61
N ARG A 371 -48.37 -12.60 37.47
CA ARG A 371 -48.29 -11.50 36.50
C ARG A 371 -46.88 -11.37 35.95
N ILE A 372 -46.80 -10.98 34.67
CA ILE A 372 -45.57 -10.52 34.04
C ILE A 372 -45.83 -9.13 33.49
N PHE A 373 -44.89 -8.23 33.71
CA PHE A 373 -44.91 -6.88 33.16
C PHE A 373 -43.69 -6.66 32.29
N TYR A 374 -43.88 -5.96 31.18
CA TYR A 374 -42.79 -5.43 30.36
C TYR A 374 -42.69 -3.92 30.56
N GLY A 375 -41.52 -3.47 31.03
CA GLY A 375 -41.16 -2.07 31.10
C GLY A 375 -40.46 -1.62 29.83
N TYR A 376 -41.15 -0.86 28.99
CA TYR A 376 -40.60 -0.25 27.78
C TYR A 376 -40.15 1.19 28.06
N ASN A 377 -38.84 1.42 28.07
CA ASN A 377 -38.26 2.75 28.20
C ASN A 377 -38.14 3.41 26.82
N GLN A 378 -38.98 4.41 26.59
CA GLN A 378 -39.09 5.13 25.33
C GLN A 378 -37.85 5.96 25.00
N ALA A 379 -37.08 6.38 26.01
CA ALA A 379 -35.89 7.21 25.83
C ALA A 379 -34.61 6.38 25.63
N ASN A 380 -34.54 5.19 26.23
CA ASN A 380 -33.38 4.31 26.13
C ASN A 380 -33.78 2.83 26.25
N ARG A 381 -33.80 2.12 25.12
CA ARG A 381 -34.19 0.70 25.04
C ARG A 381 -33.30 -0.24 25.84
N ALA A 382 -32.05 0.15 26.12
CA ALA A 382 -31.19 -0.64 26.99
C ALA A 382 -31.71 -0.72 28.44
N ARG A 383 -32.61 0.18 28.83
CA ARG A 383 -33.26 0.21 30.15
C ARG A 383 -34.61 -0.52 30.16
N ASN A 384 -34.90 -1.32 29.14
CA ASN A 384 -36.09 -2.17 29.14
C ASN A 384 -35.91 -3.30 30.15
N PHE A 385 -37.01 -3.72 30.77
CA PHE A 385 -36.99 -4.75 31.81
C PHE A 385 -38.24 -5.63 31.76
N VAL A 386 -38.14 -6.82 32.35
CA VAL A 386 -39.28 -7.68 32.66
C VAL A 386 -39.42 -7.77 34.18
N ALA A 387 -40.62 -7.53 34.67
CA ALA A 387 -40.95 -7.78 36.07
C ALA A 387 -41.87 -9.00 36.18
N ILE A 388 -41.53 -9.95 37.03
CA ILE A 388 -42.25 -11.21 37.22
C ILE A 388 -42.73 -11.27 38.66
N LEU A 389 -44.04 -11.35 38.84
CA LEU A 389 -44.68 -11.47 40.14
C LEU A 389 -44.96 -12.93 40.45
N TYR A 390 -44.31 -13.44 41.49
CA TYR A 390 -44.54 -14.76 42.03
C TYR A 390 -45.46 -14.68 43.24
N LYS A 391 -46.38 -15.63 43.33
CA LYS A 391 -47.17 -15.93 44.52
C LYS A 391 -46.63 -17.21 45.14
N THR A 392 -46.24 -17.13 46.40
CA THR A 392 -45.79 -18.25 47.22
C THR A 392 -46.80 -18.47 48.34
N ALA A 393 -47.59 -19.55 48.25
CA ALA A 393 -48.42 -20.01 49.35
C ALA A 393 -47.57 -20.88 50.28
N VAL A 394 -47.52 -20.54 51.56
CA VAL A 394 -46.69 -21.23 52.58
C VAL A 394 -47.60 -21.79 53.66
N SER A 395 -47.37 -23.03 54.06
CA SER A 395 -48.00 -23.67 55.22
C SER A 395 -46.89 -24.19 56.11
N GLY A 396 -46.82 -23.72 57.36
CA GLY A 396 -45.74 -24.07 58.27
C GLY A 396 -46.21 -24.41 59.68
N VAL A 397 -45.42 -25.25 60.35
CA VAL A 397 -45.53 -25.57 61.78
C VAL A 397 -44.31 -25.01 62.51
N CYS A 398 -44.54 -24.19 63.53
CA CYS A 398 -43.47 -23.59 64.32
C CYS A 398 -42.74 -24.67 65.15
N LEU A 399 -41.44 -24.83 64.94
CA LEU A 399 -40.62 -25.83 65.62
C LEU A 399 -40.00 -25.29 66.91
N ASP A 400 -39.50 -24.06 66.84
CA ASP A 400 -38.82 -23.40 67.95
C ASP A 400 -38.85 -21.88 67.78
N THR A 401 -38.70 -21.16 68.89
CA THR A 401 -38.86 -19.70 68.96
C THR A 401 -37.81 -19.10 69.90
N VAL A 402 -37.31 -17.91 69.57
CA VAL A 402 -36.51 -17.12 70.51
C VAL A 402 -37.43 -16.49 71.56
N PRO A 403 -37.27 -16.80 72.86
CA PRO A 403 -38.15 -16.31 73.90
C PRO A 403 -38.27 -14.79 73.90
N TYR A 404 -39.51 -14.29 74.03
CA TYR A 404 -39.87 -12.86 74.08
C TYR A 404 -39.56 -12.06 72.79
N GLN A 405 -39.17 -12.74 71.70
CA GLN A 405 -38.88 -12.10 70.42
C GLN A 405 -39.79 -12.55 69.28
N SER A 406 -40.36 -13.75 69.39
CA SER A 406 -41.30 -14.34 68.43
C SER A 406 -42.75 -13.98 68.78
N PHE A 407 -43.57 -13.77 67.75
CA PHE A 407 -45.03 -13.64 67.85
C PHE A 407 -45.76 -14.98 67.98
N TYR A 408 -45.07 -16.10 67.73
CA TYR A 408 -45.63 -17.44 67.68
C TYR A 408 -45.12 -18.31 68.84
N GLU A 409 -45.79 -19.44 69.08
CA GLU A 409 -45.38 -20.48 70.00
C GLU A 409 -45.09 -21.80 69.26
N ARG A 410 -44.26 -22.65 69.86
CA ARG A 410 -43.96 -23.98 69.31
C ARG A 410 -45.24 -24.78 69.10
N GLY A 411 -45.42 -25.29 67.88
CA GLY A 411 -46.59 -26.06 67.45
C GLY A 411 -47.65 -25.23 66.73
N ASP A 412 -47.52 -23.90 66.70
CA ASP A 412 -48.42 -23.04 65.93
C ASP A 412 -48.39 -23.40 64.45
N GLN A 413 -49.58 -23.40 63.84
CA GLN A 413 -49.76 -23.65 62.42
C GLN A 413 -50.17 -22.35 61.75
N VAL A 414 -49.42 -21.95 60.72
CA VAL A 414 -49.64 -20.71 59.99
C VAL A 414 -49.68 -21.00 58.51
N GLU A 415 -50.74 -20.53 57.87
CA GLU A 415 -50.84 -20.41 56.43
C GLU A 415 -50.69 -18.94 56.04
N SER A 416 -49.86 -18.67 55.04
CA SER A 416 -49.62 -17.32 54.55
C SER A 416 -49.42 -17.31 53.04
N THR A 417 -49.59 -16.13 52.45
CA THR A 417 -49.28 -15.90 51.04
C THR A 417 -48.28 -14.76 50.93
N LEU A 418 -47.15 -15.02 50.29
CA LEU A 418 -46.11 -14.05 50.02
C LEU A 418 -46.06 -13.76 48.52
N TYR A 419 -46.13 -12.48 48.17
CA TYR A 419 -45.93 -12.00 46.80
C TYR A 419 -44.51 -11.46 46.66
N LEU A 420 -43.77 -11.96 45.66
CA LEU A 420 -42.38 -11.57 45.38
C LEU A 420 -42.28 -11.05 43.95
N LEU A 421 -41.88 -9.78 43.79
CA LEU A 421 -41.68 -9.18 42.49
C LEU A 421 -40.19 -9.11 42.16
N TYR A 422 -39.79 -9.83 41.13
CA TYR A 422 -38.45 -9.83 40.58
C TYR A 422 -38.38 -8.99 39.33
N LEU A 423 -37.28 -8.27 39.16
CA LEU A 423 -37.02 -7.43 37.99
C LEU A 423 -35.76 -7.94 37.29
N ILE A 424 -35.87 -8.11 35.97
CA ILE A 424 -34.80 -8.55 35.07
C ILE A 424 -34.47 -7.37 34.15
N ASP A 425 -33.27 -6.83 34.31
CA ASP A 425 -32.80 -5.60 33.65
C ASP A 425 -32.02 -5.89 32.36
N GLU A 426 -32.13 -4.96 31.39
CA GLU A 426 -31.41 -4.91 30.11
C GLU A 426 -31.60 -6.17 29.26
N ILE A 427 -32.85 -6.54 29.00
CA ILE A 427 -33.19 -7.76 28.27
C ILE A 427 -32.86 -7.61 26.77
N MET A 428 -32.12 -8.57 26.25
CA MET A 428 -31.65 -8.65 24.87
C MET A 428 -32.08 -10.00 24.26
N TYR A 429 -32.33 -10.02 22.95
CA TYR A 429 -32.65 -11.25 22.22
C TYR A 429 -31.98 -11.34 20.85
N ASP A 430 -31.87 -12.58 20.41
CA ASP A 430 -31.72 -12.97 19.01
C ASP A 430 -33.04 -13.68 18.65
N ARG A 431 -33.93 -13.06 17.85
CA ARG A 431 -35.33 -13.52 17.75
C ARG A 431 -35.39 -15.01 17.35
N PRO A 432 -36.28 -15.81 17.96
CA PRO A 432 -37.34 -15.44 18.91
C PRO A 432 -36.96 -15.54 20.40
N ASP A 433 -35.70 -15.83 20.73
CA ASP A 433 -35.31 -16.32 22.05
C ASP A 433 -34.84 -15.19 22.96
N VAL A 434 -35.56 -14.99 24.08
CA VAL A 434 -35.14 -14.07 25.16
C VAL A 434 -34.44 -14.87 26.23
N GLU A 435 -33.12 -14.78 26.26
CA GLU A 435 -32.34 -15.33 27.36
C GLU A 435 -31.24 -14.39 27.86
N ASP A 436 -30.86 -13.34 27.13
CA ASP A 436 -29.81 -12.44 27.59
C ASP A 436 -30.36 -11.26 28.38
N PHE A 437 -29.72 -10.99 29.52
CA PHE A 437 -30.07 -9.93 30.44
C PHE A 437 -28.83 -9.59 31.28
N ARG A 438 -28.85 -8.42 31.93
CA ARG A 438 -27.72 -7.95 32.73
C ARG A 438 -27.80 -8.37 34.19
N GLU A 439 -28.97 -8.24 34.80
CA GLU A 439 -29.17 -8.46 36.24
C GLU A 439 -30.58 -8.97 36.52
N ILE A 440 -30.72 -9.76 37.59
CA ILE A 440 -31.99 -10.10 38.24
C ILE A 440 -31.93 -9.73 39.71
N LYS A 441 -33.01 -9.15 40.25
CA LYS A 441 -33.12 -8.76 41.67
C LYS A 441 -34.57 -8.76 42.15
N LEU A 442 -34.78 -9.04 43.44
CA LEU A 442 -36.06 -8.76 44.09
C LEU A 442 -36.20 -7.24 44.27
N VAL A 443 -37.32 -6.68 43.84
CA VAL A 443 -37.58 -5.24 43.94
C VAL A 443 -38.74 -4.88 44.87
N MET A 444 -39.68 -5.81 45.10
CA MET A 444 -40.81 -5.64 46.01
C MET A 444 -41.20 -6.99 46.62
N HIS A 445 -41.77 -6.96 47.82
CA HIS A 445 -42.48 -8.09 48.41
C HIS A 445 -43.66 -7.59 49.26
N GLY A 446 -44.63 -8.45 49.53
CA GLY A 446 -45.77 -8.14 50.38
C GLY A 446 -46.73 -9.31 50.54
N ASP A 447 -47.75 -9.13 51.36
CA ASP A 447 -48.83 -10.08 51.64
C ASP A 447 -50.07 -9.86 50.75
N ALA A 448 -50.18 -8.69 50.09
CA ALA A 448 -51.25 -8.35 49.17
C ALA A 448 -50.74 -8.09 47.73
N GLU A 449 -51.29 -8.81 46.74
CA GLU A 449 -50.90 -8.71 45.33
C GLU A 449 -51.04 -7.27 44.80
N LEU A 450 -52.18 -6.63 45.09
CA LEU A 450 -52.51 -5.30 44.57
C LEU A 450 -51.56 -4.22 45.10
N ASP A 451 -51.13 -4.34 46.35
CA ASP A 451 -50.24 -3.38 46.98
C ASP A 451 -48.84 -3.45 46.35
N VAL A 452 -48.32 -4.68 46.17
CA VAL A 452 -47.05 -4.92 45.47
C VAL A 452 -47.08 -4.37 44.03
N ILE A 453 -48.15 -4.63 43.28
CA ILE A 453 -48.30 -4.13 41.90
C ILE A 453 -48.39 -2.60 41.88
N THR A 454 -49.17 -2.00 42.78
CA THR A 454 -49.38 -0.56 42.83
C THR A 454 -48.08 0.17 43.16
N GLU A 455 -47.35 -0.30 44.17
CA GLU A 455 -46.06 0.27 44.54
C GLU A 455 -45.04 0.12 43.40
N PHE A 456 -45.02 -1.04 42.74
CA PHE A 456 -44.14 -1.28 41.59
C PHE A 456 -44.42 -0.32 40.45
N LYS A 457 -45.68 -0.18 40.02
CA LYS A 457 -46.05 0.72 38.92
C LYS A 457 -45.74 2.17 39.26
N ASN A 458 -45.91 2.59 40.53
CA ASN A 458 -45.54 3.93 40.98
C ASN A 458 -44.02 4.17 41.02
N ARG A 459 -43.22 3.14 41.37
CA ARG A 459 -41.76 3.26 41.48
C ARG A 459 -41.04 3.15 40.14
N TYR A 460 -41.52 2.29 39.25
CA TYR A 460 -40.84 1.95 37.99
C TYR A 460 -41.52 2.49 36.74
N GLY A 461 -42.77 2.95 36.83
CA GLY A 461 -43.47 3.66 35.76
C GLY A 461 -43.18 5.16 35.77
N GLY A 462 -43.52 5.85 34.68
CA GLY A 462 -43.40 7.31 34.60
C GLY A 462 -43.32 7.84 33.16
N ASP A 463 -42.94 9.11 33.00
CA ASP A 463 -42.99 9.87 31.74
C ASP A 463 -42.27 9.23 30.54
N HIS A 464 -41.33 8.30 30.80
CA HIS A 464 -40.55 7.63 29.76
C HIS A 464 -40.61 6.10 29.83
N VAL A 465 -41.34 5.53 30.79
CA VAL A 465 -41.43 4.08 30.98
C VAL A 465 -42.88 3.65 30.95
N LEU A 466 -43.25 2.93 29.90
CA LEU A 466 -44.53 2.28 29.77
C LEU A 466 -44.45 0.88 30.37
N ILE A 467 -45.33 0.57 31.32
CA ILE A 467 -45.47 -0.77 31.88
C ILE A 467 -46.70 -1.42 31.26
N VAL A 468 -46.50 -2.51 30.54
CA VAL A 468 -47.57 -3.28 29.89
C VAL A 468 -47.63 -4.69 30.46
N ASP A 469 -48.84 -5.24 30.57
CA ASP A 469 -49.06 -6.62 30.95
C ASP A 469 -48.61 -7.56 29.82
N VAL A 470 -47.96 -8.65 30.20
CA VAL A 470 -47.47 -9.70 29.31
C VAL A 470 -48.18 -11.00 29.68
N ALA A 471 -48.50 -11.81 28.67
CA ALA A 471 -49.11 -13.12 28.89
C ALA A 471 -48.19 -13.99 29.76
N VAL A 472 -48.78 -14.63 30.78
CA VAL A 472 -48.08 -15.61 31.62
C VAL A 472 -48.09 -16.95 30.90
N PRO A 473 -46.94 -17.58 30.62
CA PRO A 473 -46.90 -18.91 30.04
C PRO A 473 -47.57 -19.94 30.96
N ASP A 474 -48.45 -20.80 30.43
CA ASP A 474 -49.20 -21.80 31.21
C ASP A 474 -48.30 -22.70 32.08
N GLN A 475 -47.06 -22.93 31.66
CA GLN A 475 -46.08 -23.76 32.36
C GLN A 475 -45.60 -23.16 33.68
N VAL A 476 -45.74 -21.85 33.88
CA VAL A 476 -45.25 -21.13 35.08
C VAL A 476 -46.39 -20.51 35.90
N VAL A 477 -47.64 -20.62 35.45
CA VAL A 477 -48.80 -20.09 36.17
C VAL A 477 -48.93 -20.78 37.53
N SER A 478 -49.29 -20.01 38.56
CA SER A 478 -49.69 -20.60 39.85
C SER A 478 -50.97 -21.43 39.68
N GLY A 479 -50.82 -22.76 39.59
CA GLY A 479 -51.90 -23.72 39.77
C GLY A 479 -51.67 -24.51 41.06
N ASP A 480 -52.74 -24.93 41.72
CA ASP A 480 -52.68 -25.90 42.82
C ASP A 480 -51.84 -27.11 42.35
N ALA A 481 -50.60 -27.20 42.85
CA ALA A 481 -49.52 -28.10 42.40
C ALA A 481 -48.94 -27.83 41.00
N VAL A 482 -47.99 -26.90 40.90
CA VAL A 482 -46.94 -26.91 39.86
C VAL A 482 -45.58 -26.85 40.55
N SER A 483 -44.86 -27.96 40.51
CA SER A 483 -43.45 -28.03 40.85
C SER A 483 -42.65 -27.17 39.87
N LEU A 484 -41.71 -26.36 40.37
CA LEU A 484 -40.72 -25.67 39.56
C LEU A 484 -40.14 -26.62 38.50
N PRO A 485 -39.93 -26.16 37.25
CA PRO A 485 -39.36 -27.00 36.21
C PRO A 485 -37.98 -27.48 36.65
N THR A 486 -37.85 -28.78 36.91
CA THR A 486 -36.57 -29.42 37.21
C THR A 486 -35.67 -29.39 35.96
N PRO A 487 -34.33 -29.35 36.13
CA PRO A 487 -33.37 -29.08 35.06
C PRO A 487 -33.43 -30.02 33.84
#